data_AF-A0A7W4CNX3-F1
#
_entry.id   AF-A0A7W4CNX3-F1
#
_cell.length_a   1.000
_cell.length_b   1.000
_cell.length_c   1.000
_cell.angle_alpha   90.00
_cell.angle_beta   90.00
_cell.angle_gamma   90.00
#
_symmetry.space_group_name_H-M   'P 1'
#
loop_
_entity.id
_entity.type
_entity.pdbx_description
1 polymer ?
#
loop_
_entity_poly.entity_id
_entity_poly.type
_entity_poly.pdbx_seq_one_letter_code
_entity_poly.pdbx_strand_id
1 'polypeptide(L)'
;MQNQTNLNNLERVEVMALFGYQMTPCQPLTFKRRGYEESEVTELLRTHIRFVGNTAIHVFDVLVGKEQCRLMFNATDLTWHIAAN
;
A
#
# COMPACT_ATOMS: atom_id res chain seq x y z
N MET A 1 -12.49 0.43 19.31
CA MET A 1 -11.12 -0.12 19.31
C MET A 1 -10.52 0.08 17.93
N GLN A 2 -9.51 0.93 17.78
CA GLN A 2 -8.76 1.02 16.53
C GLN A 2 -7.81 -0.17 16.50
N ASN A 3 -8.04 -1.16 15.63
CA ASN A 3 -7.07 -2.21 15.35
C ASN A 3 -5.79 -1.53 14.85
N GLN A 4 -4.77 -1.48 15.71
CA GLN A 4 -3.43 -1.10 15.32
C GLN A 4 -2.89 -2.20 14.41
N THR A 5 -3.05 -2.03 13.10
CA THR A 5 -2.39 -2.89 12.11
C THR A 5 -0.89 -2.70 12.27
N ASN A 6 -0.23 -3.67 12.91
CA ASN A 6 1.22 -3.69 13.03
C ASN A 6 1.80 -4.11 11.68
N LEU A 7 2.43 -3.17 10.96
CA LEU A 7 3.04 -3.41 9.66
C LEU A 7 4.10 -4.51 9.69
N ASN A 8 4.75 -4.76 10.84
CA ASN A 8 5.82 -5.76 10.96
C ASN A 8 5.33 -7.19 10.70
N ASN A 9 4.02 -7.43 10.78
CA ASN A 9 3.42 -8.75 10.55
C ASN A 9 2.83 -8.89 9.14
N LEU A 10 2.95 -7.87 8.30
CA LEU A 10 2.49 -7.90 6.92
C LEU A 10 3.63 -8.25 5.97
N GLU A 11 3.28 -8.89 4.85
CA GLU A 11 4.25 -9.24 3.82
C GLU A 11 4.79 -7.98 3.13
N ARG A 12 6.11 -7.92 2.93
CA ARG A 12 6.76 -6.87 2.14
C ARG A 12 6.63 -7.13 0.64
N VAL A 13 6.38 -6.06 -0.10
CA VAL A 13 6.25 -6.08 -1.56
C VAL A 13 7.07 -4.97 -2.19
N GLU A 14 7.52 -5.19 -3.42
CA GLU A 14 8.07 -4.13 -4.28
C GLU A 14 6.91 -3.43 -4.98
N VAL A 15 6.95 -2.11 -5.15
CA VAL A 15 5.84 -1.34 -5.73
C VAL A 15 6.38 -0.29 -6.70
N MET A 16 5.84 -0.27 -7.92
CA MET A 16 5.97 0.90 -8.79
C MET A 16 4.83 1.86 -8.50
N ALA A 17 5.16 3.10 -8.15
CA ALA A 17 4.17 4.13 -7.83
C ALA A 17 4.49 5.44 -8.55
N LEU A 18 3.44 6.14 -8.99
CA LEU A 18 3.53 7.47 -9.56
C LEU A 18 3.36 8.51 -8.46
N PHE A 19 4.37 9.38 -8.29
CA PHE A 19 4.25 10.56 -7.43
C PHE A 19 3.75 11.75 -8.24
N GLY A 20 2.66 12.37 -7.80
CA GLY A 20 2.08 13.55 -8.43
C GLY A 20 2.85 14.84 -8.12
N TYR A 21 2.45 15.94 -8.76
CA TYR A 21 3.10 17.26 -8.63
C TYR A 21 2.68 18.07 -7.38
N GLN A 22 1.98 17.47 -6.41
CA GLN A 22 1.46 18.14 -5.21
C GLN A 22 1.53 17.23 -3.97
N MET A 23 1.07 17.71 -2.80
CA MET A 23 0.97 16.92 -1.55
C MET A 23 -0.18 15.90 -1.56
N THR A 24 -0.38 15.23 -2.70
CA THR A 24 -1.30 14.11 -2.82
C THR A 24 -0.53 12.81 -2.58
N PRO A 25 -1.12 11.78 -1.95
CA PRO A 25 -0.54 10.45 -1.92
C PRO A 25 -0.14 9.98 -3.32
N CYS A 26 0.94 9.20 -3.43
CA CYS A 26 1.31 8.55 -4.68
C CYS A 26 0.23 7.56 -5.13
N GLN A 27 0.27 7.18 -6.41
CA GLN A 27 -0.62 6.17 -6.97
C GLN A 27 0.17 4.88 -7.25
N PRO A 28 -0.13 3.76 -6.57
CA PRO A 28 0.49 2.48 -6.91
C PRO A 28 -0.03 2.00 -8.28
N LEU A 29 0.87 1.49 -9.11
CA LEU A 29 0.59 1.02 -10.47
C LEU A 29 0.77 -0.50 -10.57
N THR A 30 1.87 -1.02 -10.03
CA THR A 30 2.16 -2.45 -9.97
C THR A 30 2.80 -2.78 -8.64
N PHE A 31 2.71 -4.05 -8.23
CA PHE A 31 3.48 -4.56 -7.12
C PHE A 31 3.92 -6.01 -7.34
N LYS A 32 5.01 -6.39 -6.67
CA LYS A 32 5.57 -7.73 -6.76
C LYS A 32 5.77 -8.31 -5.37
N ARG A 33 5.14 -9.48 -5.15
CA ARG A 33 5.38 -10.35 -3.98
C ARG A 33 6.63 -11.19 -4.20
N ARG A 34 7.34 -11.53 -3.13
CA ARG A 34 8.59 -12.30 -3.24
C ARG A 34 8.31 -13.68 -3.84
N GLY A 35 8.92 -13.97 -4.98
CA GLY A 35 8.77 -15.26 -5.68
C GLY A 35 7.51 -15.39 -6.54
N TYR A 36 6.76 -14.31 -6.73
CA TYR A 36 5.60 -14.26 -7.63
C TYR A 36 5.86 -13.30 -8.79
N GLU A 37 5.00 -13.40 -9.81
CA GLU A 37 4.95 -12.43 -10.91
C GLU A 37 4.44 -11.07 -10.42
N GLU A 38 4.77 -10.03 -11.19
CA GLU A 38 4.26 -8.69 -10.94
C GLU A 38 2.75 -8.63 -11.17
N SER A 39 2.05 -7.93 -10.28
CA SER A 39 0.60 -7.74 -10.28
C SER A 39 0.27 -6.29 -10.63
N GLU A 40 -0.64 -6.10 -11.58
CA GLU A 40 -1.16 -4.79 -11.96
C GLU A 40 -2.26 -4.34 -11.00
N VAL A 41 -2.19 -3.09 -10.57
CA VAL A 41 -3.30 -2.41 -9.88
C VAL A 41 -4.31 -1.99 -10.94
N THR A 42 -5.43 -2.71 -11.01
CA THR A 42 -6.47 -2.44 -12.01
C THR A 42 -7.39 -1.29 -11.62
N GLU A 43 -7.59 -1.09 -10.32
CA GLU A 43 -8.41 0.02 -9.81
C GLU A 43 -7.95 0.47 -8.41
N LEU A 44 -7.98 1.79 -8.16
CA LEU A 44 -7.75 2.38 -6.84
C LEU A 44 -9.09 2.74 -6.21
N LEU A 45 -9.54 1.95 -5.23
CA LEU A 45 -10.85 2.10 -4.59
C LEU A 45 -10.86 3.18 -3.52
N ARG A 46 -9.79 3.23 -2.72
CA ARG A 46 -9.68 4.18 -1.61
C ARG A 46 -8.23 4.54 -1.32
N THR A 47 -8.02 5.78 -0.94
CA THR A 47 -6.74 6.26 -0.39
C THR A 47 -6.97 7.05 0.88
N HIS A 48 -6.21 6.74 1.92
CA HIS A 48 -6.17 7.55 3.15
C HIS A 48 -4.82 7.39 3.86
N ILE A 49 -4.50 8.37 4.70
CA ILE A 49 -3.29 8.33 5.54
C ILE A 49 -3.70 7.93 6.96
N ARG A 50 -2.96 6.98 7.56
CA ARG A 50 -3.06 6.65 8.98
C ARG A 50 -1.78 7.11 9.68
N PHE A 51 -1.95 7.80 10.80
CA PHE A 51 -0.83 8.20 11.65
C PHE A 51 -0.68 7.21 12.80
N VAL A 52 0.51 6.62 12.94
CA VAL A 52 0.87 5.72 14.06
C VAL A 52 2.09 6.31 14.76
N GLY A 53 1.87 6.96 15.90
CA GLY A 53 2.87 7.83 16.49
C GLY A 53 3.24 8.95 15.50
N ASN A 54 4.53 9.09 15.20
CA ASN A 54 5.04 10.07 14.23
C ASN A 54 5.13 9.53 12.80
N THR A 55 4.71 8.28 12.57
CA THR A 55 4.79 7.64 11.26
C THR A 55 3.50 7.86 10.48
N ALA A 56 3.64 8.37 9.25
CA ALA A 56 2.55 8.42 8.27
C ALA A 56 2.56 7.12 7.44
N ILE A 57 1.45 6.40 7.47
CA ILE A 57 1.23 5.20 6.66
C ILE A 57 0.18 5.55 5.61
N HIS A 58 0.57 5.57 4.34
CA HIS A 58 -0.36 5.74 3.23
C HIS A 58 -1.00 4.38 2.95
N VAL A 59 -2.32 4.34 2.94
CA VAL A 59 -3.09 3.11 2.76
C VAL A 59 -3.89 3.22 1.48
N PHE A 60 -3.77 2.20 0.64
CA PHE A 60 -4.43 2.09 -0.65
C PHE A 60 -5.23 0.80 -0.67
N ASP A 61 -6.56 0.91 -0.75
CA ASP A 61 -7.41 -0.23 -1.08
C ASP A 61 -7.50 -0.30 -2.60
N VAL A 62 -7.07 -1.42 -3.18
CA VAL A 62 -6.92 -1.59 -4.63
C VAL A 62 -7.58 -2.88 -5.12
N LEU A 63 -7.89 -2.93 -6.41
CA LEU A 63 -8.22 -4.16 -7.10
C LEU A 63 -7.02 -4.66 -7.92
N VAL A 64 -6.87 -5.98 -7.94
CA VAL A 64 -6.00 -6.74 -8.84
C VAL A 64 -6.88 -7.69 -9.62
N GLY A 65 -7.30 -7.29 -10.81
CA GLY A 65 -8.35 -7.97 -11.54
C GLY A 65 -9.68 -7.87 -10.79
N LYS A 66 -10.09 -8.96 -10.12
CA LYS A 66 -11.33 -9.03 -9.32
C LYS A 66 -11.08 -9.14 -7.81
N GLU A 67 -9.82 -9.27 -7.40
CA GLU A 67 -9.46 -9.44 -5.99
C GLU A 67 -9.15 -8.09 -5.36
N GLN A 68 -9.66 -7.88 -4.15
CA GLN A 68 -9.37 -6.67 -3.39
C GLN A 68 -8.22 -6.92 -2.43
N CYS A 69 -7.22 -6.05 -2.45
CA CYS A 69 -6.14 -6.07 -1.48
C CYS A 69 -5.81 -4.67 -0.97
N ARG A 70 -4.99 -4.61 0.07
CA ARG A 70 -4.56 -3.35 0.68
C ARG A 70 -3.04 -3.23 0.60
N LEU A 71 -2.57 -2.19 -0.06
CA LEU A 71 -1.17 -1.78 -0.03
C LEU A 71 -0.96 -0.70 1.03
N MET A 72 0.13 -0.80 1.78
CA MET A 72 0.47 0.11 2.87
C MET A 72 1.91 0.59 2.69
N PHE A 73 2.08 1.88 2.45
CA PHE A 73 3.39 2.53 2.33
C PHE A 73 3.73 3.26 3.63
N ASN A 74 4.82 2.87 4.26
CA ASN A 74 5.37 3.55 5.42
C ASN A 74 6.30 4.68 4.94
N ALA A 75 5.89 5.93 5.13
CA ALA A 75 6.64 7.09 4.67
C ALA A 75 7.91 7.37 5.49
N THR A 76 8.10 6.71 6.63
CA THR A 76 9.29 6.88 7.48
C THR A 76 10.44 5.99 7.02
N ASP A 77 10.18 4.71 6.75
CA ASP A 77 11.21 3.73 6.35
C ASP A 77 11.18 3.38 4.85
N LEU A 78 10.27 4.03 4.11
CA LEU A 78 10.08 3.89 2.66
C LEU A 78 9.76 2.46 2.22
N THR A 79 9.01 1.70 3.04
CA THR A 79 8.68 0.30 2.74
C THR A 79 7.20 0.07 2.48
N TRP A 80 6.94 -0.88 1.58
CA TRP A 80 5.60 -1.27 1.17
C TRP A 80 5.24 -2.64 1.73
N HIS A 81 4.00 -2.76 2.18
CA HIS A 81 3.43 -4.00 2.69
C HIS A 81 2.07 -4.27 2.07
N ILE A 82 1.69 -5.54 1.98
CA ILE A 82 0.38 -5.97 1.50
C ILE A 82 -0.39 -6.69 2.61
N ALA A 83 -1.69 -6.44 2.66
CA ALA A 83 -2.65 -7.26 3.39
C ALA A 83 -3.71 -7.76 2.40
N ALA A 84 -4.01 -9.06 2.44
CA ALA A 84 -5.23 -9.58 1.86
C ALA A 84 -6.42 -9.06 2.70
N ASN A 85 -7.50 -8.64 2.03
CA ASN A 85 -8.75 -8.30 2.71
C ASN A 85 -9.55 -9.56 3.03
#